data_AF-A0A267DJP6-F1
#
_entry.id   AF-A0A267DJP6-F1
#
_cell.length_a   1.000
_cell.length_b   1.000
_cell.length_c   1.000
_cell.angle_alpha   90.00
_cell.angle_beta   90.00
_cell.angle_gamma   90.00
#
_symmetry.space_group_name_H-M   'P 1'
#
loop_
_entity.id
_entity.type
_entity.pdbx_description
1 polymer ?
#
loop_
_entity_poly.entity_id
_entity_poly.type
_entity_poly.pdbx_seq_one_letter_code
_entity_poly.pdbx_strand_id
1 'polypeptide(L)' 'MLIERNVMMNQVYLKLKQFCRDKHGIAFQIVDTRWGIQDTSTEELTATEICLEEAANCQQISMGPHFLVS' A
#
# COMPACT_ATOMS: atom_id res chain seq x y z
N MET A 1 5.12 2.37 -13.62
CA MET A 1 4.57 1.54 -12.52
C MET A 1 5.23 0.16 -12.36
N LEU A 2 5.38 -0.69 -13.39
CA LEU A 2 6.01 -2.02 -13.21
C LEU A 2 7.44 -1.97 -12.65
N ILE A 3 8.26 -1.04 -13.13
CA ILE A 3 9.64 -0.85 -12.66
C ILE A 3 9.65 -0.40 -11.20
N GLU A 4 8.84 0.60 -10.84
CA GLU A 4 8.75 1.10 -9.45
C GLU A 4 8.28 0.00 -8.51
N ARG A 5 7.26 -0.78 -8.89
CA ARG A 5 6.80 -1.95 -8.12
C ARG A 5 7.91 -2.98 -7.93
N ASN A 6 8.64 -3.32 -8.98
CA ASN A 6 9.74 -4.28 -8.90
C ASN A 6 10.87 -3.78 -8.01
N VAL A 7 11.24 -2.50 -8.10
CA VAL A 7 12.24 -1.91 -7.21
C VAL A 7 11.74 -1.90 -5.77
N MET A 8 10.49 -1.50 -5.54
CA MET A 8 9.89 -1.47 -4.21
C MET A 8 9.93 -2.85 -3.56
N MET A 9 9.46 -3.90 -4.25
CA MET A 9 9.40 -5.25 -3.69
C MET A 9 10.77 -5.89 -3.52
N ASN A 10 11.66 -5.76 -4.51
CA ASN A 10 12.93 -6.49 -4.51
C ASN A 10 14.05 -5.78 -3.74
N GLN A 11 14.01 -4.45 -3.65
CA GLN A 11 15.12 -3.68 -3.10
C GLN A 11 14.78 -2.87 -1.85
N VAL A 12 13.52 -2.46 -1.68
CA VAL A 12 13.12 -1.50 -0.64
C VAL A 12 12.34 -2.18 0.49
N TYR A 13 11.37 -3.04 0.17
CA TYR A 13 10.42 -3.62 1.14
C TYR A 13 11.11 -4.28 2.33
N LEU A 14 12.09 -5.16 2.07
CA LEU A 14 12.83 -5.87 3.12
C LEU A 14 13.58 -4.90 4.06
N LYS A 15 14.18 -3.85 3.50
CA LYS A 15 14.92 -2.85 4.28
C LYS A 15 13.99 -2.05 5.20
N LEU A 16 12.86 -1.59 4.68
CA LEU A 16 11.86 -0.86 5.49
C LEU A 16 11.22 -1.75 6.54
N LYS A 17 10.85 -2.99 6.17
CA LYS A 17 10.30 -3.97 7.10
C LYS A 17 11.25 -4.25 8.25
N GLN A 18 12.54 -4.43 7.96
CA GLN A 18 13.55 -4.63 8.98
C GLN A 18 13.74 -3.38 9.83
N PHE A 19 13.84 -2.20 9.23
CA PHE A 19 13.98 -0.94 9.96
C PHE A 19 12.83 -0.70 10.94
N CYS A 20 11.57 -0.81 10.47
CA CYS A 20 10.39 -0.63 11.30
C CYS A 20 10.33 -1.61 12.47
N ARG A 21 10.65 -2.89 12.21
CA ARG A 21 10.69 -3.91 13.26
C ARG A 21 11.82 -3.66 14.26
N ASP A 22 13.04 -3.48 13.78
CA ASP A 22 14.24 -3.47 14.63
C ASP A 22 14.39 -2.13 15.37
N LYS A 23 13.92 -1.01 14.82
CA LYS A 23 14.02 0.33 15.44
C LYS A 23 12.78 0.75 16.21
N HIS A 24 11.60 0.33 15.78
CA HIS A 24 10.33 0.83 16.32
C HIS A 24 9.42 -0.28 16.85
N GLY A 25 9.78 -1.57 16.67
CA GLY A 25 8.95 -2.69 17.13
C GLY A 25 7.62 -2.81 16.40
N ILE A 26 7.46 -2.17 15.24
CA ILE A 26 6.21 -2.15 14.48
C ILE A 26 6.31 -2.95 13.19
N ALA A 27 5.16 -3.47 12.72
CA ALA A 27 5.06 -4.10 11.42
C ALA A 27 4.97 -3.04 10.32
N PHE A 28 5.70 -3.26 9.21
CA PHE A 28 5.58 -2.46 8.00
C PHE A 28 4.69 -3.17 6.98
N GLN A 29 3.71 -2.46 6.45
CA GLN A 29 2.79 -2.96 5.42
C GLN A 29 2.79 -2.04 4.20
N ILE A 30 2.62 -2.64 3.02
CA ILE A 30 2.38 -1.94 1.76
C ILE A 30 1.04 -2.43 1.23
N VAL A 31 0.20 -1.49 0.81
CA VAL A 31 -1.07 -1.76 0.16
C VAL A 31 -1.01 -1.12 -1.23
N ASP A 32 -1.29 -1.90 -2.28
CA ASP A 32 -1.41 -1.42 -3.66
C ASP A 32 -2.84 -1.65 -4.13
N THR A 33 -3.65 -0.59 -4.12
CA THR A 33 -5.08 -0.65 -4.45
C THR A 33 -5.35 -1.02 -5.90
N ARG A 34 -4.34 -0.94 -6.78
CA ARG A 34 -4.46 -1.33 -8.19
C ARG A 34 -4.08 -2.80 -8.42
N TRP A 35 -3.63 -3.51 -7.38
CA TRP A 35 -3.34 -4.93 -7.45
C TRP A 35 -4.62 -5.72 -7.20
N GLY A 36 -5.21 -6.27 -8.26
CA GLY A 36 -6.44 -7.08 -8.15
C GLY A 36 -7.71 -6.43 -8.71
N ILE A 37 -7.64 -5.16 -9.14
CA ILE A 37 -8.64 -4.60 -10.05
C ILE A 37 -8.39 -5.25 -11.42
N GLN A 38 -9.29 -6.13 -11.86
CA GLN A 38 -9.25 -6.61 -13.24
C GLN A 38 -9.52 -5.42 -14.17
N ASP A 39 -8.78 -5.28 -15.26
CA ASP A 39 -8.99 -4.21 -16.27
C ASP A 39 -10.43 -4.15 -16.82
N THR A 40 -11.24 -5.17 -16.53
CA THR A 40 -12.64 -5.30 -16.94
C THR A 40 -13.68 -4.89 -15.89
N SER A 41 -13.30 -4.50 -14.67
CA SER A 41 -14.26 -4.09 -13.64
C SER A 41 -14.63 -2.61 -13.74
N THR A 42 -15.75 -2.37 -14.45
CA THR A 42 -16.90 -1.55 -14.01
C THR A 42 -16.61 -0.16 -13.41
N GLU A 43 -16.87 0.87 -14.22
CA GLU A 43 -17.09 2.29 -13.88
C GLU A 43 -16.07 2.93 -12.89
N GLU A 44 -15.32 3.94 -13.34
CA GLU A 44 -14.31 4.69 -12.57
C GLU A 44 -14.74 5.10 -11.14
N LEU A 45 -16.05 5.30 -10.94
CA LEU A 45 -16.66 5.57 -9.64
C LEU A 45 -16.38 4.44 -8.63
N THR A 46 -16.60 3.19 -9.03
CA THR A 46 -16.42 1.99 -8.20
C THR A 46 -14.96 1.79 -7.80
N ALA A 47 -14.04 1.98 -8.74
CA ALA A 47 -12.60 1.88 -8.47
C ALA A 47 -12.12 2.96 -7.48
N THR A 48 -12.69 4.16 -7.58
CA THR A 48 -12.41 5.27 -6.66
C THR A 48 -12.91 4.97 -5.25
N GLU A 49 -14.13 4.45 -5.11
CA GLU A 49 -14.71 4.07 -3.83
C GLU A 49 -13.88 3.00 -3.12
N ILE A 50 -13.44 1.96 -3.84
CA ILE A 50 -12.56 0.91 -3.31
C ILE A 50 -11.23 1.50 -2.80
N CYS A 51 -10.63 2.44 -3.54
CA CYS A 51 -9.39 3.08 -3.11
C CYS A 51 -9.58 3.93 -1.84
N LEU A 52 -10.71 4.64 -1.73
CA LEU A 52 -11.02 5.48 -0.57
C LEU A 52 -11.31 4.64 0.68
N GLU A 53 -12.04 3.54 0.53
CA GLU A 53 -12.31 2.60 1.63
C GLU A 53 -11.01 1.99 2.15
N GLU A 54 -10.11 1.56 1.24
CA GLU A 54 -8.84 0.98 1.64
C GLU A 54 -7.90 2.00 2.29
N ALA A 55 -7.92 3.26 1.84
CA ALA A 55 -7.19 4.34 2.51
C ALA A 55 -7.73 4.59 3.92
N ALA A 56 -9.05 4.58 4.11
CA ALA A 56 -9.67 4.72 5.43
C ALA A 56 -9.32 3.54 6.34
N ASN A 57 -9.30 2.32 5.82
CA ASN A 57 -8.86 1.13 6.55
C ASN A 57 -7.41 1.26 7.01
N CYS A 58 -6.52 1.67 6.11
CA CYS A 58 -5.11 1.89 6.44
C CYS A 58 -4.92 2.93 7.55
N GLN A 59 -5.72 4.00 7.55
CA GLN A 59 -5.70 5.00 8.63
C GLN A 59 -6.16 4.43 9.97
N GLN A 60 -7.19 3.58 9.97
CA GLN A 60 -7.73 2.98 11.19
C GLN A 60 -6.78 1.97 11.82
N ILE A 61 -6.12 1.13 11.01
CA ILE A 61 -5.25 0.05 11.50
C ILE A 61 -3.82 0.50 11.79
N SER A 62 -3.39 1.63 11.20
CA SER A 62 -2.02 2.11 11.35
C SER A 62 -1.79 2.63 12.76
N MET A 63 -0.77 2.11 13.43
CA MET A 63 -0.30 2.65 14.72
C MET A 63 0.51 3.95 14.57
N GLY A 64 0.68 4.48 13.36
CA GLY A 64 1.55 5.61 13.06
C GLY A 64 1.31 6.23 11.68
N PRO A 65 2.34 6.82 11.04
CA PRO A 65 2.16 7.56 9.79
C PRO A 65 1.68 6.66 8.65
N HIS A 66 0.63 7.10 7.96
CA HIS A 66 0.11 6.50 6.73
C HIS A 66 0.48 7.40 5.55
N PHE A 67 1.20 6.86 4.56
CA PHE A 67 1.66 7.60 3.40
C PHE A 67 0.86 7.21 2.17
N LEU A 68 0.27 8.20 1.51
CA LEU A 68 -0.41 8.05 0.22
C LEU A 68 0.50 8.57 -0.89
N VAL A 69 0.62 7.82 -1.98
CA VAL A 69 1.38 8.18 -3.18
C VAL A 69 0.45 8.01 -4.39
N SER A 70 0.27 9.06 -5.20
CA SER A 70 -0.53 9.01 -6.44
C SER A 70 0.33 8.67 -7.65
#